data_AF-A0A7T6XUA0-F1
#
_entry.id   AF-A0A7T6XUA0-F1
#
_cell.length_a   1.000
_cell.length_b   1.000
_cell.length_c   1.000
_cell.angle_alpha   90.00
_cell.angle_beta   90.00
_cell.angle_gamma   90.00
#
_symmetry.space_group_name_H-M   'P 1'
#
loop_
_entity.id
_entity.type
_entity.pdbx_description
1 polymer ?
#
loop_
_entity_poly.entity_id
_entity_poly.type
_entity_poly.pdbx_seq_one_letter_code
_entity_poly.pdbx_strand_id
1 'polypeptide(L)'
;METVFQRAEAHWQGQLEEFPFEAVITGVIALGSLFSNHLDQEMELDIVLHAKNVLDDSVISRRPSQDLVVAWILRTIYSRATGRPNVAWLQSATTLHLIEITGTYYDGTPLASSVEGANKSTHDDSDMRARITSVAQSLHVMIAYDYGKSMIYLDPAIYRHIRPRKGDFTLQLSELTNKISTATTHLDPIANQTHLLQAMEQLMAIPVDHDFLLLVKAELCFAIHRRLQITGLSLTRQQIKLIVEAGTAALPAARRLSTQLHPWWNITNALFQFVCVCLSIGTTETLTHVQLTIETFELVIQHFNTHLTQEAFSTLLLLTGACQGEKQKQADLLRLAKGVRSEHDAPFRGQGDLAMFDPQVASLFELYPESPFTDLQTIFNI
;
A
#
# COMPACT_ATOMS: atom_id res chain seq x y z
N MET A 1 -17.33 -15.78 10.24
CA MET A 1 -16.29 -16.09 11.24
C MET A 1 -16.55 -17.45 11.88
N GLU A 2 -17.76 -17.70 12.40
CA GLU A 2 -18.20 -18.99 12.96
C GLU A 2 -17.99 -20.19 12.01
N THR A 3 -18.20 -19.99 10.70
CA THR A 3 -17.98 -21.02 9.67
C THR A 3 -16.51 -21.40 9.46
N VAL A 4 -15.56 -20.47 9.59
CA VAL A 4 -14.12 -20.76 9.41
C VAL A 4 -13.59 -21.56 10.61
N PHE A 5 -14.02 -21.21 11.83
CA PHE A 5 -13.64 -21.96 13.02
C PHE A 5 -14.18 -23.38 13.02
N GLN A 6 -15.43 -23.58 12.57
CA GLN A 6 -16.01 -24.92 12.41
C GLN A 6 -15.25 -25.76 11.39
N ARG A 7 -14.91 -25.19 10.23
CA ARG A 7 -14.08 -25.85 9.20
C ARG A 7 -12.70 -26.22 9.72
N ALA A 8 -12.08 -25.30 10.47
CA ALA A 8 -10.78 -25.53 11.07
C ALA A 8 -10.82 -26.65 12.12
N GLU A 9 -11.84 -26.64 13.00
CA GLU A 9 -12.06 -27.72 13.97
C GLU A 9 -12.27 -29.07 13.28
N ALA A 10 -13.09 -29.13 12.23
CA ALA A 10 -13.29 -30.35 11.44
C ALA A 10 -11.98 -30.85 10.81
N HIS A 11 -11.20 -29.95 10.22
CA HIS A 11 -9.89 -30.25 9.66
C HIS A 11 -8.93 -30.87 10.70
N TRP A 12 -8.82 -30.26 11.89
CA TRP A 12 -7.97 -30.79 12.98
C TRP A 12 -8.49 -32.08 13.61
N GLN A 13 -9.80 -32.34 13.53
CA GLN A 13 -10.40 -33.62 13.94
C GLN A 13 -10.20 -34.74 12.90
N GLY A 14 -9.46 -34.49 11.82
CA GLY A 14 -9.15 -35.47 10.79
C GLY A 14 -10.27 -35.65 9.76
N GLN A 15 -11.28 -34.77 9.74
CA GLN A 15 -12.17 -34.67 8.60
C GLN A 15 -11.39 -33.98 7.50
N LEU A 16 -10.95 -34.76 6.50
CA LEU A 16 -10.14 -34.28 5.38
C LEU A 16 -10.90 -33.21 4.59
N GLU A 17 -10.76 -31.94 5.00
CA GLU A 17 -10.97 -30.83 4.08
C GLU A 17 -9.87 -30.85 3.00
N GLU A 18 -10.18 -30.28 1.84
CA GLU A 18 -9.23 -30.22 0.73
C GLU A 18 -7.97 -29.43 1.14
N PHE A 19 -6.79 -29.88 0.69
CA PHE A 19 -5.49 -29.23 0.95
C PHE A 19 -5.47 -27.68 0.77
N PRO A 20 -6.21 -27.06 -0.18
CA PRO A 20 -6.32 -25.60 -0.24
C PRO A 20 -6.76 -24.92 1.05
N PHE A 21 -7.66 -25.53 1.84
CA PHE A 21 -8.11 -24.93 3.11
C PHE A 21 -7.02 -24.94 4.17
N GLU A 22 -6.17 -25.97 4.18
CA GLU A 22 -5.00 -26.03 5.05
C GLU A 22 -4.06 -24.84 4.79
N ALA A 23 -3.84 -24.47 3.51
CA ALA A 23 -3.10 -23.27 3.16
C ALA A 23 -3.79 -21.98 3.62
N VAL A 24 -5.13 -21.92 3.57
CA VAL A 24 -5.92 -20.78 4.10
C VAL A 24 -5.68 -20.61 5.59
N ILE A 25 -5.90 -21.66 6.40
CA ILE A 25 -5.78 -21.53 7.87
C ILE A 25 -4.33 -21.26 8.28
N THR A 26 -3.36 -21.86 7.58
CA THR A 26 -1.93 -21.60 7.79
C THR A 26 -1.59 -20.14 7.49
N GLY A 27 -2.15 -19.55 6.42
CA GLY A 27 -2.00 -18.13 6.11
C GLY A 27 -2.62 -17.20 7.18
N VAL A 28 -3.78 -17.56 7.72
CA VAL A 28 -4.41 -16.83 8.84
C VAL A 28 -3.53 -16.89 10.09
N ILE A 29 -3.00 -18.06 10.43
CA ILE A 29 -2.11 -18.24 11.58
C ILE A 29 -0.82 -17.44 11.40
N ALA A 30 -0.21 -17.48 10.21
CA ALA A 30 1.02 -16.72 9.92
C ALA A 30 0.81 -15.21 10.09
N LEU A 31 -0.29 -14.65 9.58
CA LEU A 31 -0.62 -13.25 9.76
C LEU A 31 -0.94 -12.91 11.22
N GLY A 32 -1.67 -13.78 11.92
CA GLY A 32 -1.94 -13.62 13.35
C GLY A 32 -0.64 -13.61 14.17
N SER A 33 0.27 -14.55 13.89
CA SER A 33 1.60 -14.63 14.49
C SER A 33 2.39 -13.34 14.31
N LEU A 34 2.48 -12.87 13.07
CA LEU A 34 3.28 -11.70 12.70
C LEU A 34 2.94 -10.45 13.51
N PHE A 35 1.65 -10.22 13.76
CA PHE A 35 1.19 -9.00 14.44
C PHE A 35 0.94 -9.16 15.94
N SER A 36 0.81 -10.39 16.44
CA SER A 36 0.64 -10.67 17.87
C SER A 36 1.94 -11.00 18.58
N ASN A 37 3.02 -11.33 17.83
CA ASN A 37 4.26 -11.90 18.36
C ASN A 37 4.00 -13.12 19.26
N HIS A 38 2.96 -13.90 18.97
CA HIS A 38 2.56 -15.04 19.80
C HIS A 38 3.44 -16.27 19.56
N LEU A 39 3.90 -16.48 18.32
CA LEU A 39 4.85 -17.54 17.98
C LEU A 39 6.26 -16.98 17.90
N ASP A 40 7.25 -17.85 18.09
CA ASP A 40 8.62 -17.52 17.76
C ASP A 40 8.81 -17.41 16.24
N GLN A 41 9.91 -16.75 15.84
CA GLN A 41 10.20 -16.46 14.44
C GLN A 41 10.46 -17.73 13.59
N GLU A 42 11.01 -18.79 14.19
CA GLU A 42 11.30 -20.04 13.48
C GLU A 42 10.01 -20.79 13.17
N MET A 43 9.11 -20.89 14.15
CA MET A 43 7.78 -21.50 14.01
C MET A 43 6.92 -20.74 13.00
N GLU A 44 6.93 -19.40 13.04
CA GLU A 44 6.23 -18.60 12.04
C GLU A 44 6.76 -18.89 10.63
N LEU A 45 8.08 -19.00 10.47
CA LEU A 45 8.70 -19.32 9.18
C LEU A 45 8.31 -20.72 8.70
N ASP A 46 8.31 -21.72 9.58
CA ASP A 46 7.89 -23.09 9.27
C ASP A 46 6.43 -23.13 8.78
N ILE A 47 5.54 -22.40 9.44
CA ILE A 47 4.13 -22.24 9.03
C ILE A 47 4.04 -21.61 7.63
N VAL A 48 4.80 -20.53 7.39
CA VAL A 48 4.81 -19.84 6.08
C VAL A 48 5.39 -20.70 4.96
N LEU A 49 6.39 -21.53 5.27
CA LEU A 49 6.98 -22.50 4.36
C LEU A 49 6.01 -23.65 4.06
N HIS A 50 5.28 -24.12 5.08
CA HIS A 50 4.24 -25.12 4.89
C HIS A 50 3.15 -24.63 3.92
N ALA A 51 2.58 -23.45 4.17
CA ALA A 51 1.60 -22.84 3.25
C ALA A 51 2.17 -22.70 1.83
N LYS A 52 3.44 -22.31 1.69
CA LYS A 52 4.11 -22.23 0.38
C LYS A 52 4.10 -23.59 -0.33
N ASN A 53 4.51 -24.65 0.37
CA ASN A 53 4.64 -25.97 -0.22
C ASN A 53 3.29 -26.52 -0.71
N VAL A 54 2.22 -26.27 0.06
CA VAL A 54 0.85 -26.61 -0.35
C VAL A 54 0.45 -25.81 -1.60
N LEU A 55 0.72 -24.51 -1.63
CA LEU A 55 0.37 -23.65 -2.77
C LEU A 55 1.16 -23.97 -4.04
N ASP A 56 2.41 -24.41 -3.92
CA ASP A 56 3.28 -24.79 -5.03
C ASP A 56 3.03 -26.23 -5.52
N ASP A 57 2.18 -27.02 -4.84
CA ASP A 57 1.87 -28.39 -5.25
C ASP A 57 1.10 -28.40 -6.59
N SER A 58 1.70 -29.06 -7.59
CA SER A 58 1.13 -29.22 -8.93
C SER A 58 -0.21 -29.99 -8.96
N VAL A 59 -0.48 -30.86 -7.98
CA VAL A 59 -1.75 -31.56 -7.85
C VAL A 59 -2.85 -30.58 -7.47
N ILE A 60 -2.55 -29.69 -6.53
CA ILE A 60 -3.48 -28.68 -6.03
C ILE A 60 -3.71 -27.60 -7.09
N SER A 61 -2.63 -27.12 -7.70
CA SER A 61 -2.68 -26.08 -8.75
C SER A 61 -3.46 -26.51 -10.00
N ARG A 62 -3.59 -27.81 -10.29
CA ARG A 62 -4.36 -28.33 -11.43
C ARG A 62 -5.87 -28.18 -11.29
N ARG A 63 -6.38 -28.00 -10.07
CA ARG A 63 -7.81 -27.85 -9.78
C ARG A 63 -7.99 -26.63 -8.88
N PRO A 64 -7.83 -25.41 -9.43
CA PRO A 64 -7.87 -24.24 -8.60
C PRO A 64 -9.27 -24.07 -8.00
N SER A 65 -9.30 -23.80 -6.70
CA SER A 65 -10.53 -23.62 -5.92
C SER A 65 -10.58 -22.20 -5.36
N GLN A 66 -11.73 -21.80 -4.82
CA GLN A 66 -11.86 -20.51 -4.14
C GLN A 66 -10.90 -20.42 -2.93
N ASP A 67 -10.75 -21.49 -2.16
CA ASP A 67 -9.82 -21.54 -1.04
C ASP A 67 -8.37 -21.38 -1.50
N LEU A 68 -8.00 -21.93 -2.66
CA LEU A 68 -6.67 -21.72 -3.23
C LEU A 68 -6.41 -20.23 -3.50
N VAL A 69 -7.36 -19.53 -4.11
CA VAL A 69 -7.27 -18.08 -4.36
C VAL A 69 -7.12 -17.31 -3.03
N VAL A 70 -7.94 -17.63 -2.03
CA VAL A 70 -7.88 -16.99 -0.71
C VAL A 70 -6.51 -17.23 -0.05
N ALA A 71 -5.97 -18.45 -0.12
CA ALA A 71 -4.65 -18.76 0.42
C ALA A 71 -3.54 -17.96 -0.27
N TRP A 72 -3.60 -17.76 -1.59
CA TRP A 72 -2.67 -16.89 -2.31
C TRP A 72 -2.82 -15.40 -1.94
N ILE A 73 -4.04 -14.92 -1.67
CA ILE A 73 -4.27 -13.56 -1.15
C ILE A 73 -3.58 -13.41 0.22
N LEU A 74 -3.81 -14.34 1.16
CA LEU A 74 -3.20 -14.30 2.49
C LEU A 74 -1.67 -14.34 2.42
N ARG A 75 -1.12 -15.19 1.53
CA ARG A 75 0.33 -15.26 1.29
C ARG A 75 0.91 -13.97 0.70
N THR A 76 0.17 -13.32 -0.20
CA THR A 76 0.53 -12.01 -0.76
C THR A 76 0.58 -10.96 0.33
N ILE A 77 -0.44 -10.91 1.20
CA ILE A 77 -0.52 -9.99 2.32
C ILE A 77 0.66 -10.21 3.28
N TYR A 78 0.94 -11.47 3.64
CA TYR A 78 2.07 -11.80 4.51
C TYR A 78 3.40 -11.33 3.90
N SER A 79 3.67 -11.66 2.62
CA SER A 79 4.90 -11.26 1.96
C SER A 79 5.05 -9.73 1.86
N ARG A 80 3.95 -8.99 1.69
CA ARG A 80 3.94 -7.52 1.73
C ARG A 80 4.24 -6.99 3.13
N ALA A 81 3.64 -7.60 4.16
CA ALA A 81 3.82 -7.23 5.56
C ALA A 81 5.21 -7.55 6.12
N THR A 82 5.94 -8.48 5.49
CA THR A 82 7.32 -8.83 5.83
C THR A 82 8.38 -8.23 4.89
N GLY A 83 8.04 -7.16 4.14
CA GLY A 83 9.02 -6.41 3.36
C GLY A 83 9.58 -7.13 2.12
N ARG A 84 8.79 -7.99 1.46
CA ARG A 84 9.21 -8.71 0.23
C ARG A 84 8.46 -8.19 -1.00
N PRO A 85 8.79 -6.98 -1.51
CA PRO A 85 7.97 -6.26 -2.49
C PRO A 85 7.80 -7.00 -3.82
N ASN A 86 8.91 -7.49 -4.42
CA ASN A 86 8.87 -8.21 -5.69
C ASN A 86 8.13 -9.56 -5.57
N VAL A 87 8.29 -10.23 -4.44
CA VAL A 87 7.62 -11.50 -4.16
C VAL A 87 6.11 -11.27 -4.02
N ALA A 88 5.69 -10.28 -3.24
CA ALA A 88 4.28 -9.93 -3.07
C ALA A 88 3.65 -9.53 -4.41
N TRP A 89 4.36 -8.77 -5.25
CA TRP A 89 3.88 -8.44 -6.59
C TRP A 89 3.68 -9.67 -7.46
N LEU A 90 4.67 -10.59 -7.54
CA LEU A 90 4.52 -11.82 -8.33
C LEU A 90 3.38 -12.70 -7.81
N GLN A 91 3.25 -12.86 -6.50
CA GLN A 91 2.16 -13.62 -5.88
C GLN A 91 0.79 -13.01 -6.18
N SER A 92 0.68 -11.68 -6.14
CA SER A 92 -0.56 -10.99 -6.51
C SER A 92 -0.93 -11.20 -7.98
N ALA A 93 0.06 -11.22 -8.89
CA ALA A 93 -0.16 -11.53 -10.31
C ALA A 93 -0.59 -12.99 -10.51
N THR A 94 0.07 -13.95 -9.82
CA THR A 94 -0.33 -15.36 -9.80
C THR A 94 -1.77 -15.52 -9.31
N THR A 95 -2.16 -14.77 -8.27
CA THR A 95 -3.53 -14.79 -7.74
C THR A 95 -4.56 -14.38 -8.80
N LEU A 96 -4.28 -13.33 -9.58
CA LEU A 96 -5.18 -12.89 -10.65
C LEU A 96 -5.29 -13.91 -11.79
N HIS A 97 -4.18 -14.55 -12.18
CA HIS A 97 -4.22 -15.63 -13.16
C HIS A 97 -4.99 -16.84 -12.65
N LEU A 98 -4.86 -17.20 -11.37
CA LEU A 98 -5.65 -18.29 -10.78
C LEU A 98 -7.14 -17.97 -10.81
N ILE A 99 -7.53 -16.74 -10.49
CA ILE A 99 -8.92 -16.27 -10.61
C ILE A 99 -9.42 -16.44 -12.05
N GLU A 100 -8.63 -16.03 -13.06
CA GLU A 100 -9.00 -16.20 -14.46
C GLU A 100 -9.16 -17.69 -14.84
N ILE A 101 -8.24 -18.56 -14.41
CA ILE A 101 -8.29 -20.01 -14.66
C ILE A 101 -9.50 -20.67 -13.97
N THR A 102 -9.86 -20.25 -12.75
CA THR A 102 -11.03 -20.78 -12.03
C THR A 102 -12.36 -20.46 -12.72
N GLY A 103 -12.36 -19.57 -13.72
CA GLY A 103 -13.57 -19.19 -14.44
C GLY A 103 -14.58 -18.46 -13.55
N THR A 104 -14.16 -17.92 -12.40
CA THR A 104 -15.04 -17.15 -11.49
C THR A 104 -15.68 -15.93 -12.15
N TYR A 105 -15.23 -15.59 -13.36
CA TYR A 105 -15.67 -14.49 -14.20
C TYR A 105 -16.83 -14.84 -15.16
N TYR A 106 -16.92 -16.10 -15.62
CA TYR A 106 -17.86 -16.52 -16.66
C TYR A 106 -19.10 -17.19 -16.07
N ASP A 107 -20.04 -16.37 -15.58
CA ASP A 107 -21.43 -16.80 -15.35
C ASP A 107 -22.35 -16.12 -16.38
N GLY A 108 -21.94 -16.20 -17.64
CA GLY A 108 -22.47 -15.42 -18.77
C GLY A 108 -23.13 -16.25 -19.85
N THR A 109 -23.70 -17.42 -19.55
CA THR A 109 -24.69 -18.09 -20.42
C THR A 109 -25.50 -19.09 -19.60
N PRO A 110 -26.82 -18.88 -19.40
CA PRO A 110 -27.69 -19.93 -18.93
C PRO A 110 -27.85 -20.93 -20.07
N LEU A 111 -27.04 -21.99 -20.07
CA LEU A 111 -27.41 -23.21 -20.77
C LEU A 111 -28.60 -23.80 -20.01
N ALA A 112 -29.78 -23.54 -20.56
CA ALA A 112 -31.07 -24.12 -20.25
C ALA A 112 -31.01 -25.36 -19.35
N SER A 113 -31.21 -25.16 -18.05
CA SER A 113 -31.75 -26.19 -17.17
C SER A 113 -32.56 -25.50 -16.08
N SER A 114 -33.80 -25.23 -16.44
CA SER A 114 -34.86 -24.86 -15.51
C SER A 114 -35.00 -25.95 -14.44
N VAL A 115 -34.59 -25.66 -13.21
CA VAL A 115 -35.14 -26.30 -12.02
C VAL A 115 -35.34 -25.21 -10.98
N GLU A 116 -36.60 -24.80 -10.82
CA GLU A 116 -37.06 -23.88 -9.79
C GLU A 116 -36.72 -24.46 -8.41
N GLY A 117 -35.80 -23.80 -7.69
CA GLY A 117 -35.40 -24.18 -6.34
C GLY A 117 -34.03 -23.66 -5.86
N ALA A 118 -33.13 -23.25 -6.76
CA ALA A 118 -31.72 -22.97 -6.43
C ALA A 118 -31.33 -21.49 -6.19
N ASN A 119 -32.28 -20.56 -6.10
CA ASN A 119 -32.02 -19.12 -6.27
C ASN A 119 -31.50 -18.35 -5.03
N LYS A 120 -30.97 -18.98 -3.98
CA LYS A 120 -30.35 -18.24 -2.86
C LYS A 120 -28.88 -18.58 -2.65
N SER A 121 -28.51 -19.85 -2.69
CA SER A 121 -27.11 -20.30 -2.54
C SER A 121 -26.24 -19.84 -3.70
N THR A 122 -26.71 -20.00 -4.95
CA THR A 122 -25.96 -19.61 -6.16
C THR A 122 -25.63 -18.12 -6.22
N HIS A 123 -26.55 -17.28 -5.74
CA HIS A 123 -26.37 -15.83 -5.69
C HIS A 123 -25.40 -15.38 -4.59
N ASP A 124 -25.38 -16.05 -3.43
CA ASP A 124 -24.43 -15.73 -2.36
C ASP A 124 -23.01 -16.18 -2.73
N ASP A 125 -22.88 -17.32 -3.40
CA ASP A 125 -21.60 -17.80 -3.92
C ASP A 125 -21.05 -16.88 -5.01
N SER A 126 -21.90 -16.35 -5.91
CA SER A 126 -21.51 -15.36 -6.93
C SER A 126 -21.01 -14.05 -6.31
N ASP A 127 -21.70 -13.56 -5.28
CA ASP A 127 -21.30 -12.36 -4.55
C ASP A 127 -19.95 -12.54 -3.85
N MET A 128 -19.74 -13.67 -3.17
CA MET A 128 -18.48 -13.96 -2.48
C MET A 128 -17.31 -14.07 -3.46
N ARG A 129 -17.49 -14.77 -4.59
CA ARG A 129 -16.46 -14.85 -5.65
C ARG A 129 -16.09 -13.47 -6.15
N ALA A 130 -17.08 -12.62 -6.44
CA ALA A 130 -16.84 -11.27 -6.91
C ALA A 130 -16.09 -10.41 -5.88
N ARG A 131 -16.37 -10.58 -4.57
CA ARG A 131 -15.61 -9.91 -3.51
C ARG A 131 -14.16 -10.37 -3.45
N ILE A 132 -13.93 -11.67 -3.46
CA ILE A 132 -12.57 -12.25 -3.42
C ILE A 132 -11.77 -11.71 -4.60
N THR A 133 -12.35 -11.72 -5.79
CA THR A 133 -11.71 -11.17 -6.98
C THR A 133 -11.44 -9.67 -6.85
N SER A 134 -12.42 -8.89 -6.38
CA SER A 134 -12.26 -7.45 -6.17
C SER A 134 -11.14 -7.13 -5.17
N VAL A 135 -11.04 -7.89 -4.07
CA VAL A 135 -9.96 -7.72 -3.08
C VAL A 135 -8.61 -8.08 -3.69
N ALA A 136 -8.51 -9.18 -4.44
CA ALA A 136 -7.27 -9.57 -5.11
C ALA A 136 -6.82 -8.52 -6.14
N GLN A 137 -7.76 -7.99 -6.94
CA GLN A 137 -7.49 -6.94 -7.91
C GLN A 137 -7.00 -5.66 -7.22
N SER A 138 -7.70 -5.19 -6.19
CA SER A 138 -7.29 -4.00 -5.43
C SER A 138 -5.91 -4.19 -4.78
N LEU A 139 -5.64 -5.36 -4.20
CA LEU A 139 -4.34 -5.67 -3.61
C LEU A 139 -3.21 -5.67 -4.66
N HIS A 140 -3.43 -6.29 -5.82
CA HIS A 140 -2.47 -6.27 -6.92
C HIS A 140 -2.19 -4.86 -7.40
N VAL A 141 -3.25 -4.07 -7.61
CA VAL A 141 -3.16 -2.67 -8.05
C VAL A 141 -2.37 -1.85 -7.05
N MET A 142 -2.68 -1.92 -5.75
CA MET A 142 -1.92 -1.21 -4.71
C MET A 142 -0.44 -1.60 -4.70
N ILE A 143 -0.13 -2.90 -4.73
CA ILE A 143 1.26 -3.39 -4.69
C ILE A 143 2.02 -2.96 -5.94
N ALA A 144 1.46 -3.21 -7.12
CA ALA A 144 2.11 -2.84 -8.39
C ALA A 144 2.29 -1.33 -8.48
N TYR A 145 1.30 -0.56 -8.04
CA TYR A 145 1.36 0.89 -8.07
C TYR A 145 2.37 1.44 -7.06
N ASP A 146 2.48 0.89 -5.86
CA ASP A 146 3.49 1.31 -4.88
C ASP A 146 4.93 1.12 -5.39
N TYR A 147 5.18 0.04 -6.12
CA TYR A 147 6.51 -0.37 -6.57
C TYR A 147 6.78 -0.11 -8.06
N GLY A 148 5.92 0.67 -8.72
CA GLY A 148 6.10 1.02 -10.13
C GLY A 148 6.12 -0.19 -11.08
N LYS A 149 5.44 -1.28 -10.74
CA LYS A 149 5.40 -2.51 -11.54
C LYS A 149 4.22 -2.49 -12.52
N SER A 150 4.26 -3.41 -13.48
CA SER A 150 3.13 -3.65 -14.37
C SER A 150 1.92 -4.18 -13.61
N MET A 151 0.74 -3.81 -14.11
CA MET A 151 -0.55 -4.17 -13.55
C MET A 151 -1.31 -5.09 -14.49
N ILE A 152 -1.97 -6.08 -13.92
CA ILE A 152 -2.95 -6.96 -14.57
C ILE A 152 -4.33 -6.49 -14.12
N TYR A 153 -5.27 -6.39 -15.07
CA TYR A 153 -6.65 -6.00 -14.80
C TYR A 153 -7.60 -7.08 -15.26
N LEU A 154 -8.43 -7.54 -14.33
CA LEU A 154 -9.62 -8.30 -14.64
C LEU A 154 -10.75 -7.35 -15.02
N ASP A 155 -11.73 -7.83 -15.80
CA ASP A 155 -12.79 -6.96 -16.33
C ASP A 155 -13.59 -6.28 -15.17
N PRO A 156 -14.01 -5.01 -15.31
CA PRO A 156 -14.84 -4.35 -14.31
C PRO A 156 -16.24 -4.96 -14.10
N ALA A 157 -16.73 -5.81 -15.00
CA ALA A 157 -18.04 -6.45 -14.85
C ALA A 157 -18.19 -7.31 -13.56
N ILE A 158 -17.07 -7.71 -12.92
CA ILE A 158 -17.05 -8.39 -11.61
C ILE A 158 -17.88 -7.63 -10.58
N TYR A 159 -17.71 -6.30 -10.52
CA TYR A 159 -18.27 -5.48 -9.46
C TYR A 159 -19.80 -5.49 -9.44
N ARG A 160 -20.45 -5.83 -10.57
CA ARG A 160 -21.91 -5.91 -10.69
C ARG A 160 -22.54 -6.99 -9.80
N HIS A 161 -21.76 -7.99 -9.43
CA HIS A 161 -22.22 -9.12 -8.62
C HIS A 161 -22.10 -8.86 -7.12
N ILE A 162 -21.41 -7.79 -6.71
CA ILE A 162 -21.21 -7.44 -5.29
C ILE A 162 -22.41 -6.65 -4.77
N ARG A 163 -23.11 -7.21 -3.80
CA ARG A 163 -24.24 -6.59 -3.10
C ARG A 163 -23.74 -5.72 -1.95
N PRO A 164 -24.22 -4.50 -1.74
CA PRO A 164 -23.84 -3.72 -0.56
C PRO A 164 -24.20 -4.46 0.74
N ARG A 165 -23.25 -4.54 1.68
CA ARG A 165 -23.42 -5.18 3.00
C ARG A 165 -22.90 -4.23 4.07
N LYS A 166 -23.57 -4.17 5.23
CA LYS A 166 -23.11 -3.33 6.35
C LYS A 166 -21.79 -3.87 6.88
N GLY A 167 -20.80 -2.99 7.04
CA GLY A 167 -19.46 -3.35 7.52
C GLY A 167 -18.58 -4.03 6.46
N ASP A 168 -19.03 -4.06 5.21
CA ASP A 168 -18.23 -4.50 4.08
C ASP A 168 -17.71 -3.28 3.30
N PHE A 169 -16.41 -3.30 3.03
CA PHE A 169 -15.69 -2.18 2.43
C PHE A 169 -15.11 -2.52 1.06
N THR A 170 -15.46 -3.68 0.48
CA THR A 170 -14.88 -4.16 -0.78
C THR A 170 -15.18 -3.21 -1.94
N LEU A 171 -16.40 -2.68 -2.03
CA LEU A 171 -16.78 -1.71 -3.06
C LEU A 171 -16.05 -0.36 -2.91
N GLN A 172 -15.83 0.12 -1.68
CA GLN A 172 -15.10 1.36 -1.45
C GLN A 172 -13.60 1.17 -1.75
N LEU A 173 -13.03 0.02 -1.37
CA LEU A 173 -11.66 -0.33 -1.71
C LEU A 173 -11.45 -0.37 -3.23
N SER A 174 -12.36 -1.02 -3.95
CA SER A 174 -12.27 -1.08 -5.41
C SER A 174 -12.45 0.29 -6.06
N GLU A 175 -13.35 1.12 -5.55
CA GLU A 175 -13.52 2.49 -6.01
C GLU A 175 -12.22 3.31 -5.88
N LEU A 176 -11.53 3.24 -4.75
CA LEU A 176 -10.23 3.90 -4.55
C LEU A 176 -9.18 3.40 -5.55
N THR A 177 -9.04 2.07 -5.69
CA THR A 177 -8.03 1.49 -6.59
C THR A 177 -8.35 1.68 -8.07
N ASN A 178 -9.62 1.89 -8.44
CA ASN A 178 -10.01 2.17 -9.83
C ASN A 178 -9.74 3.61 -10.25
N LYS A 179 -9.44 4.53 -9.31
CA LYS A 179 -9.11 5.94 -9.63
C LYS A 179 -7.66 6.18 -9.95
N ILE A 180 -6.76 5.24 -9.65
CA ILE A 180 -5.36 5.45 -9.96
C ILE A 180 -5.08 5.16 -11.43
N SER A 181 -4.24 6.00 -12.03
CA SER A 181 -3.91 5.93 -13.45
C SER A 181 -3.22 4.62 -13.81
N THR A 182 -3.75 3.94 -14.82
CA THR A 182 -3.20 2.70 -15.37
C THR A 182 -2.33 2.93 -16.60
N ALA A 183 -2.12 4.20 -16.96
CA ALA A 183 -1.36 4.63 -18.12
C ALA A 183 0.00 3.92 -18.24
N THR A 184 0.05 2.86 -19.04
CA THR A 184 1.29 2.21 -19.43
C THR A 184 1.98 3.09 -20.47
N THR A 185 3.01 3.81 -20.02
CA THR A 185 4.27 4.10 -20.75
C THR A 185 4.24 4.72 -22.16
N HIS A 186 3.08 5.07 -22.72
CA HIS A 186 2.95 5.65 -24.07
C HIS A 186 2.21 6.99 -24.13
N LEU A 187 1.82 7.54 -22.98
CA LEU A 187 1.29 8.89 -22.92
C LEU A 187 2.41 9.92 -23.02
N ASP A 188 2.13 11.01 -23.74
CA ASP A 188 2.94 12.22 -23.69
C ASP A 188 3.16 12.65 -22.21
N PRO A 189 4.38 13.06 -21.81
CA PRO A 189 4.70 13.39 -20.42
C PRO A 189 3.75 14.40 -19.78
N ILE A 190 3.27 15.39 -20.55
CA ILE A 190 2.35 16.44 -20.06
C ILE A 190 0.95 15.86 -19.83
N ALA A 191 0.50 15.01 -20.76
CA ALA A 191 -0.77 14.30 -20.62
C ALA A 191 -0.75 13.38 -19.39
N ASN A 192 0.36 12.68 -19.15
CA ASN A 192 0.54 11.82 -17.98
C ASN A 192 0.51 12.63 -16.67
N GLN A 193 1.22 13.76 -16.60
CA GLN A 193 1.18 14.66 -15.45
C GLN A 193 -0.24 15.16 -15.15
N THR A 194 -0.94 15.64 -16.18
CA THR A 194 -2.33 16.13 -16.06
C THR A 194 -3.24 15.03 -15.52
N HIS A 195 -3.09 13.81 -16.02
CA HIS A 195 -3.89 12.67 -15.59
C HIS A 195 -3.60 12.28 -14.12
N LEU A 196 -2.33 12.31 -13.70
CA LEU A 196 -1.95 12.06 -12.30
C LEU A 196 -2.51 13.12 -11.34
N LEU A 197 -2.49 14.40 -11.72
CA LEU A 197 -3.10 15.47 -10.93
C LEU A 197 -4.61 15.28 -10.79
N GLN A 198 -5.30 14.97 -11.89
CA GLN A 198 -6.73 14.69 -11.88
C GLN A 198 -7.06 13.45 -11.04
N ALA A 199 -6.26 12.39 -11.15
CA ALA A 199 -6.41 11.18 -10.34
C ALA A 199 -6.25 11.48 -8.85
N MET A 200 -5.30 12.35 -8.46
CA MET A 200 -5.14 12.79 -7.07
C MET A 200 -6.38 13.52 -6.56
N GLU A 201 -6.93 14.46 -7.32
CA GLU A 201 -8.14 15.19 -6.95
C GLU A 201 -9.36 14.27 -6.82
N GLN A 202 -9.55 13.37 -7.80
CA GLN A 202 -10.65 12.40 -7.80
C GLN A 202 -10.54 11.40 -6.65
N LEU A 203 -9.34 10.87 -6.39
CA LEU A 203 -9.06 10.00 -5.27
C LEU A 203 -9.42 10.70 -3.96
N MET A 204 -8.99 11.96 -3.79
CA MET A 204 -9.25 12.73 -2.58
C MET A 204 -10.72 13.10 -2.37
N ALA A 205 -11.52 13.14 -3.44
CA ALA A 205 -12.95 13.38 -3.37
C ALA A 205 -13.78 12.16 -2.92
N ILE A 206 -13.23 10.93 -2.97
CA ILE A 206 -13.98 9.72 -2.58
C ILE A 206 -14.22 9.69 -1.06
N PRO A 207 -15.47 9.65 -0.58
CA PRO A 207 -15.76 9.45 0.83
C PRO A 207 -15.41 8.01 1.23
N VAL A 208 -14.88 7.83 2.44
CA VAL A 208 -14.54 6.51 2.98
C VAL A 208 -15.04 6.36 4.42
N ASP A 209 -15.55 5.17 4.74
CA ASP A 209 -16.25 4.91 6.01
C ASP A 209 -15.43 4.09 7.02
N HIS A 210 -14.15 3.85 6.76
CA HIS A 210 -13.30 3.02 7.61
C HIS A 210 -11.84 3.49 7.65
N ASP A 211 -11.19 3.31 8.81
CA ASP A 211 -9.82 3.74 9.06
C ASP A 211 -8.81 3.10 8.11
N PHE A 212 -8.98 1.80 7.81
CA PHE A 212 -8.16 1.11 6.80
C PHE A 212 -8.22 1.79 5.42
N LEU A 213 -9.39 2.28 5.01
CA LEU A 213 -9.54 2.95 3.72
C LEU A 213 -8.92 4.35 3.71
N LEU A 214 -8.89 5.03 4.86
CA LEU A 214 -8.13 6.29 5.00
C LEU A 214 -6.63 6.06 4.78
N LEU A 215 -6.08 4.96 5.31
CA LEU A 215 -4.70 4.58 5.07
C LEU A 215 -4.44 4.25 3.59
N VAL A 216 -5.30 3.44 2.96
CA VAL A 216 -5.19 3.14 1.51
C VAL A 216 -5.24 4.42 0.68
N LYS A 217 -6.19 5.32 0.96
CA LYS A 217 -6.33 6.59 0.27
C LYS A 217 -5.08 7.46 0.40
N ALA A 218 -4.47 7.50 1.59
CA ALA A 218 -3.21 8.20 1.82
C ALA A 218 -2.04 7.57 1.05
N GLU A 219 -1.88 6.25 1.11
CA GLU A 219 -0.83 5.53 0.36
C GLU A 219 -0.93 5.79 -1.15
N LEU A 220 -2.13 5.68 -1.72
CA LEU A 220 -2.35 5.97 -3.14
C LEU A 220 -2.05 7.42 -3.48
N CYS A 221 -2.43 8.38 -2.63
CA CYS A 221 -2.09 9.79 -2.80
C CYS A 221 -0.57 10.02 -2.81
N PHE A 222 0.16 9.40 -1.87
CA PHE A 222 1.62 9.48 -1.80
C PHE A 222 2.29 8.80 -2.99
N ALA A 223 1.74 7.69 -3.48
CA ALA A 223 2.22 7.01 -4.68
C ALA A 223 2.04 7.85 -5.95
N ILE A 224 0.93 8.59 -6.07
CA ILE A 224 0.73 9.57 -7.16
C ILE A 224 1.76 10.70 -7.03
N HIS A 225 1.99 11.21 -5.82
CA HIS A 225 2.99 12.24 -5.57
C HIS A 225 4.40 11.81 -6.01
N ARG A 226 4.85 10.62 -5.62
CA ARG A 226 6.17 10.09 -6.02
C ARG A 226 6.34 10.07 -7.55
N ARG A 227 5.32 9.59 -8.27
CA ARG A 227 5.31 9.61 -9.75
C ARG A 227 5.38 11.01 -10.32
N LEU A 228 4.64 11.97 -9.76
CA LEU A 228 4.71 13.37 -10.19
C LEU A 228 6.13 13.95 -10.01
N GLN A 229 6.81 13.63 -8.91
CA GLN A 229 8.18 14.06 -8.67
C GLN A 229 9.16 13.54 -9.72
N ILE A 230 9.01 12.28 -10.14
CA ILE A 230 9.88 11.65 -11.15
C ILE A 230 9.74 12.33 -12.51
N THR A 231 8.55 12.86 -12.81
CA THR A 231 8.36 13.69 -14.02
C THR A 231 8.89 15.12 -13.90
N GLY A 232 9.48 15.50 -12.75
CA GLY A 232 10.00 16.84 -12.48
C GLY A 232 8.93 17.90 -12.25
N LEU A 233 7.66 17.52 -12.02
CA LEU A 233 6.59 18.48 -11.83
C LEU A 233 6.66 19.12 -10.45
N SER A 234 6.70 20.45 -10.41
CA SER A 234 6.49 21.21 -9.18
C SER A 234 5.01 21.22 -8.80
N LEU A 235 4.70 20.81 -7.56
CA LEU A 235 3.32 20.82 -7.06
C LEU A 235 2.81 22.25 -6.85
N THR A 236 1.53 22.47 -7.14
CA THR A 236 0.86 23.70 -6.67
C THR A 236 0.50 23.57 -5.19
N ARG A 237 0.20 24.70 -4.56
CA ARG A 237 -0.29 24.76 -3.18
C ARG A 237 -1.53 23.87 -2.95
N GLN A 238 -2.40 23.75 -3.96
CA GLN A 238 -3.58 22.89 -3.86
C GLN A 238 -3.21 21.41 -3.74
N GLN A 239 -2.24 20.92 -4.51
CA GLN A 239 -1.80 19.53 -4.41
C GLN A 239 -1.06 19.24 -3.11
N ILE A 240 -0.25 20.18 -2.61
CA ILE A 240 0.38 20.05 -1.28
C ILE A 240 -0.69 19.92 -0.20
N LYS A 241 -1.76 20.73 -0.27
CA LYS A 241 -2.88 20.65 0.65
C LYS A 241 -3.56 19.26 0.62
N LEU A 242 -3.80 18.70 -0.56
CA LEU A 242 -4.38 17.35 -0.69
C LEU A 242 -3.50 16.27 -0.05
N ILE A 243 -2.18 16.36 -0.22
CA ILE A 243 -1.21 15.43 0.39
C ILE A 243 -1.25 15.54 1.92
N VAL A 244 -1.26 16.77 2.44
CA VAL A 244 -1.35 17.03 3.88
C VAL A 244 -2.68 16.53 4.44
N GLU A 245 -3.80 16.76 3.75
CA GLU A 245 -5.12 16.24 4.14
C GLU A 245 -5.12 14.72 4.20
N ALA A 246 -4.53 14.05 3.21
CA ALA A 246 -4.43 12.59 3.17
C ALA A 246 -3.62 12.05 4.37
N GLY A 247 -2.44 12.60 4.62
CA GLY A 247 -1.58 12.17 5.73
C GLY A 247 -2.17 12.48 7.11
N THR A 248 -2.71 13.67 7.30
CA THR A 248 -3.32 14.06 8.58
C THR A 248 -4.58 13.28 8.90
N ALA A 249 -5.35 12.83 7.90
CA ALA A 249 -6.45 11.90 8.10
C ALA A 249 -5.98 10.47 8.45
N ALA A 250 -4.85 10.04 7.90
CA ALA A 250 -4.25 8.73 8.17
C ALA A 250 -3.70 8.59 9.59
N LEU A 251 -3.17 9.66 10.21
CA LEU A 251 -2.60 9.61 11.57
C LEU A 251 -3.59 9.10 12.64
N PRO A 252 -4.77 9.71 12.84
CA PRO A 252 -5.71 9.22 13.85
C PRO A 252 -6.32 7.86 13.47
N ALA A 253 -6.43 7.54 12.18
CA ALA A 253 -6.86 6.23 11.70
C ALA A 253 -5.85 5.13 12.09
N ALA A 254 -4.55 5.36 11.87
CA ALA A 254 -3.47 4.48 12.29
C ALA A 254 -3.49 4.24 13.81
N ARG A 255 -3.66 5.31 14.61
CA ARG A 255 -3.80 5.20 16.07
C ARG A 255 -4.97 4.32 16.47
N ARG A 256 -6.17 4.56 15.91
CA ARG A 256 -7.37 3.77 16.24
C ARG A 256 -7.20 2.31 15.88
N LEU A 257 -6.77 1.99 14.67
CA LEU A 257 -6.51 0.60 14.25
C LEU A 257 -5.49 -0.10 15.15
N SER A 258 -4.43 0.61 15.52
CA SER A 258 -3.40 0.08 16.41
C SER A 258 -3.93 -0.19 17.82
N THR A 259 -4.64 0.77 18.43
CA THR A 259 -5.24 0.59 19.77
C THR A 259 -6.33 -0.48 19.81
N GLN A 260 -7.00 -0.72 18.69
CA GLN A 260 -8.00 -1.79 18.55
C GLN A 260 -7.39 -3.14 18.20
N LEU A 261 -6.07 -3.24 18.04
CA LEU A 261 -5.37 -4.45 17.59
C LEU A 261 -5.95 -4.97 16.27
N HIS A 262 -6.22 -4.06 15.34
CA HIS A 262 -6.61 -4.35 13.96
C HIS A 262 -5.38 -4.16 13.04
N PRO A 263 -4.47 -5.13 12.98
CA PRO A 263 -3.24 -4.98 12.23
C PRO A 263 -3.49 -4.95 10.73
N TRP A 264 -2.83 -4.01 10.07
CA TRP A 264 -2.73 -3.96 8.61
C TRP A 264 -1.32 -3.50 8.23
N TRP A 265 -0.79 -4.05 7.13
CA TRP A 265 0.57 -3.71 6.65
C TRP A 265 0.72 -2.22 6.32
N ASN A 266 -0.38 -1.56 5.96
CA ASN A 266 -0.39 -0.17 5.55
C ASN A 266 -0.29 0.83 6.71
N ILE A 267 -0.45 0.39 7.97
CA ILE A 267 -0.31 1.27 9.14
C ILE A 267 1.11 1.83 9.18
N THR A 268 2.12 0.95 9.23
CA THR A 268 3.54 1.33 9.24
C THR A 268 3.93 2.08 7.97
N ASN A 269 3.49 1.58 6.81
CA ASN A 269 3.87 2.13 5.51
C ASN A 269 3.31 3.54 5.27
N ALA A 270 2.04 3.82 5.62
CA ALA A 270 1.46 5.14 5.47
C ALA A 270 2.18 6.21 6.32
N LEU A 271 2.55 5.87 7.56
CA LEU A 271 3.29 6.79 8.44
C LEU A 271 4.71 7.07 7.89
N PHE A 272 5.42 6.02 7.47
CA PHE A 272 6.73 6.16 6.86
C PHE A 272 6.69 7.04 5.61
N GLN A 273 5.76 6.74 4.69
CA GLN A 273 5.61 7.49 3.45
C GLN A 273 5.22 8.95 3.71
N PHE A 274 4.36 9.23 4.71
CA PHE A 274 3.96 10.60 4.99
C PHE A 274 5.14 11.46 5.47
N VAL A 275 6.03 10.91 6.31
CA VAL A 275 7.26 11.63 6.69
C VAL A 275 8.15 11.86 5.49
N CYS A 276 8.42 10.82 4.67
CA CYS A 276 9.24 10.96 3.46
C CYS A 276 8.69 12.04 2.52
N VAL A 277 7.37 12.10 2.33
CA VAL A 277 6.70 13.13 1.52
C VAL A 277 6.86 14.51 2.15
N CYS A 278 6.69 14.65 3.47
CA CYS A 278 6.85 15.92 4.16
C CYS A 278 8.28 16.46 4.05
N LEU A 279 9.28 15.57 4.19
CA LEU A 279 10.70 15.88 4.05
C LEU A 279 11.06 16.26 2.60
N SER A 280 10.51 15.54 1.62
CA SER A 280 10.72 15.79 0.18
C SER A 280 10.13 17.14 -0.27
N ILE A 281 8.93 17.50 0.19
CA ILE A 281 8.33 18.82 -0.07
C ILE A 281 9.10 19.91 0.69
N GLY A 282 9.49 19.64 1.94
CA GLY A 282 10.45 20.46 2.69
C GLY A 282 9.99 21.87 3.06
N THR A 283 8.69 22.18 2.94
CA THR A 283 8.11 23.47 3.33
C THR A 283 7.76 23.51 4.82
N THR A 284 7.62 24.70 5.41
CA THR A 284 7.15 24.82 6.80
C THR A 284 5.77 24.18 6.98
N GLU A 285 4.87 24.28 5.98
CA GLU A 285 3.54 23.68 6.02
C GLU A 285 3.59 22.16 6.16
N THR A 286 4.51 21.48 5.48
CA THR A 286 4.63 20.02 5.56
C THR A 286 5.47 19.55 6.75
N LEU A 287 6.53 20.27 7.11
CA LEU A 287 7.45 19.85 8.16
C LEU A 287 6.84 19.88 9.57
N THR A 288 5.82 20.69 9.82
CA THR A 288 5.09 20.72 11.10
C THR A 288 4.42 19.39 11.43
N HIS A 289 4.16 18.54 10.44
CA HIS A 289 3.52 17.24 10.63
C HIS A 289 4.49 16.10 10.99
N VAL A 290 5.81 16.31 10.85
CA VAL A 290 6.81 15.26 11.08
C VAL A 290 6.79 14.78 12.53
N GLN A 291 6.78 15.71 13.50
CA GLN A 291 6.77 15.36 14.92
C GLN A 291 5.55 14.51 15.29
N LEU A 292 4.34 14.96 14.93
CA LEU A 292 3.11 14.24 15.24
C LEU A 292 3.07 12.85 14.57
N THR A 293 3.68 12.72 13.39
CA THR A 293 3.78 11.44 12.68
C THR A 293 4.73 10.49 13.41
N ILE A 294 5.88 10.98 13.89
CA ILE A 294 6.83 10.20 14.71
C ILE A 294 6.16 9.72 16.00
N GLU A 295 5.49 10.60 16.75
CA GLU A 295 4.77 10.23 17.97
C GLU A 295 3.68 9.17 17.71
N THR A 296 3.03 9.26 16.55
CA THR A 296 2.04 8.25 16.12
C THR A 296 2.71 6.91 15.80
N PHE A 297 3.88 6.94 15.17
CA PHE A 297 4.67 5.76 14.85
C PHE A 297 5.13 5.03 16.12
N GLU A 298 5.59 5.78 17.14
CA GLU A 298 5.97 5.22 18.45
C GLU A 298 4.80 4.48 19.11
N LEU A 299 3.59 5.04 19.07
CA LEU A 299 2.38 4.37 19.57
C LEU A 299 2.08 3.08 18.78
N VAL A 300 2.24 3.11 17.45
CA VAL A 300 2.04 1.92 16.61
C VAL A 300 3.03 0.81 16.99
N ILE A 301 4.30 1.14 17.22
CA ILE A 301 5.33 0.18 17.66
C ILE A 301 4.94 -0.51 18.97
N GLN A 302 4.28 0.19 19.90
CA GLN A 302 3.83 -0.40 21.16
C GLN A 302 2.83 -1.54 20.98
N HIS A 303 2.09 -1.55 19.86
CA HIS A 303 1.08 -2.58 19.57
C HIS A 303 1.55 -3.59 18.51
N PHE A 304 2.28 -3.13 17.49
CA PHE A 304 2.76 -3.94 16.37
C PHE A 304 4.29 -3.89 16.29
N ASN A 305 4.94 -4.50 17.27
CA ASN A 305 6.39 -4.50 17.41
C ASN A 305 7.07 -5.54 16.51
N THR A 306 6.89 -5.42 15.19
CA THR A 306 7.54 -6.29 14.21
C THR A 306 8.93 -5.74 13.87
N HIS A 307 9.87 -6.62 13.48
CA HIS A 307 11.19 -6.20 12.99
C HIS A 307 11.09 -5.11 11.92
N LEU A 308 10.16 -5.29 10.98
CA LEU A 308 9.95 -4.34 9.89
C LEU A 308 9.46 -2.97 10.37
N THR A 309 8.60 -2.93 11.40
CA THR A 309 8.11 -1.68 11.98
C THR A 309 9.23 -0.94 12.70
N GLN A 310 10.09 -1.66 13.45
CA GLN A 310 11.27 -1.08 14.10
C GLN A 310 12.28 -0.54 13.10
N GLU A 311 12.56 -1.29 12.04
CA GLU A 311 13.48 -0.88 10.98
C GLU A 311 12.96 0.37 10.26
N ALA A 312 11.69 0.38 9.84
CA ALA A 312 11.07 1.53 9.20
C ALA A 312 11.14 2.78 10.08
N PHE A 313 10.89 2.66 11.38
CA PHE A 313 11.00 3.77 12.32
C PHE A 313 12.44 4.28 12.46
N SER A 314 13.41 3.37 12.58
CA SER A 314 14.83 3.73 12.70
C SER A 314 15.31 4.48 11.45
N THR A 315 14.94 3.99 10.27
CA THR A 315 15.22 4.65 8.98
C THR A 315 14.55 6.02 8.89
N LEU A 316 13.29 6.15 9.34
CA LEU A 316 12.57 7.42 9.36
C LEU A 316 13.27 8.48 10.22
N LEU A 317 13.76 8.10 11.41
CA LEU A 317 14.52 9.00 12.28
C LEU A 317 15.84 9.43 11.63
N LEU A 318 16.55 8.50 10.98
CA LEU A 318 17.77 8.82 10.23
C LEU A 318 17.51 9.84 9.11
N LEU A 319 16.47 9.63 8.31
CA LEU A 319 16.08 10.54 7.22
C LEU A 319 15.70 11.92 7.76
N THR A 320 14.98 11.97 8.88
CA THR A 320 14.61 13.23 9.54
C THR A 320 15.85 13.99 10.02
N GLY A 321 16.80 13.28 10.65
CA GLY A 321 18.07 13.87 11.08
C GLY A 321 18.94 14.35 9.93
N ALA A 322 19.00 13.59 8.82
CA ALA A 322 19.71 14.00 7.61
C ALA A 322 19.10 15.28 7.01
N CYS A 323 17.77 15.36 6.90
CA CYS A 323 17.07 16.54 6.42
C CYS A 323 17.31 17.77 7.31
N GLN A 324 17.30 17.58 8.64
CA GLN A 324 17.63 18.64 9.60
C GLN A 324 19.06 19.14 9.41
N GLY A 325 20.03 18.24 9.28
CA GLY A 325 21.43 18.58 9.05
C GLY A 325 21.63 19.38 7.75
N GLU A 326 20.94 19.01 6.69
CA GLU A 326 21.01 19.71 5.40
C GLU A 326 20.43 21.13 5.50
N LYS A 327 19.26 21.29 6.12
CA LYS A 327 18.67 22.62 6.36
C LYS A 327 19.54 23.50 7.24
N GLN A 328 20.22 22.91 8.23
CA GLN A 328 21.15 23.64 9.09
C GLN A 328 22.36 24.15 8.31
N LYS A 329 22.96 23.32 7.45
CA LYS A 329 24.06 23.75 6.55
C LYS A 329 23.63 24.90 5.65
N GLN A 330 22.46 24.80 5.03
CA GLN A 330 21.91 25.88 4.19
C GLN A 330 21.72 27.18 4.97
N ALA A 331 21.18 27.09 6.19
CA ALA A 331 21.03 28.25 7.08
C ALA A 331 22.39 28.87 7.45
N ASP A 332 23.42 28.06 7.69
CA ASP A 332 24.76 28.53 8.03
C ASP A 332 25.46 29.20 6.84
N LEU A 333 25.28 28.68 5.61
CA LEU A 333 25.75 29.34 4.39
C LEU A 333 25.09 30.72 4.19
N LEU A 334 23.79 30.84 4.44
CA LEU A 334 23.07 32.11 4.36
C LEU A 334 23.54 33.11 5.44
N ARG A 335 23.82 32.63 6.66
CA ARG A 335 24.40 33.45 7.74
C ARG A 335 25.78 33.96 7.36
N LEU A 336 26.63 33.13 6.77
CA LEU A 336 27.95 33.52 6.28
C LEU A 336 27.85 34.58 5.18
N ALA A 337 26.98 34.38 4.19
CA ALA A 337 26.76 35.35 3.10
C ALA A 337 26.27 36.71 3.62
N LYS A 338 25.43 36.72 4.67
CA LYS A 338 25.00 37.95 5.35
C LYS A 338 26.15 38.61 6.11
N GLY A 339 27.02 37.83 6.76
CA GLY A 339 28.20 38.32 7.46
C GLY A 339 29.22 39.00 6.54
N VAL A 340 29.46 38.45 5.35
CA VAL A 340 30.39 39.00 4.33
C VAL A 340 29.95 40.39 3.83
N ARG A 341 28.64 40.69 3.80
CA ARG A 341 28.16 42.03 3.44
C ARG A 341 28.43 43.10 4.50
N SER A 342 28.62 42.72 5.76
CA SER A 342 28.83 43.70 6.84
C SER A 342 30.24 44.28 6.88
N GLU A 343 31.21 43.69 6.16
CA GLU A 343 32.59 44.21 6.05
C GLU A 343 32.82 45.07 4.79
N HIS A 344 31.86 45.10 3.85
CA HIS A 344 31.94 45.84 2.59
C HIS A 344 30.65 46.64 2.30
N ASP A 345 30.25 47.53 3.21
CA ASP A 345 29.25 48.55 2.90
C ASP A 345 29.88 49.70 2.09
N ALA A 346 29.91 49.52 0.77
CA ALA A 346 29.78 50.62 -0.20
C ALA A 346 28.42 50.46 -0.91
N PRO A 347 27.66 51.54 -1.14
CA PRO A 347 26.27 51.43 -1.59
C PRO A 347 26.21 51.11 -3.08
N PHE A 348 25.94 49.85 -3.45
CA PHE A 348 25.65 49.49 -4.84
C PHE A 348 24.15 49.50 -5.13
N ARG A 349 23.78 50.48 -5.96
CA ARG A 349 22.50 50.63 -6.65
C ARG A 349 22.57 49.73 -7.89
N GLY A 350 21.66 48.75 -8.03
CA GLY A 350 21.71 47.87 -9.20
C GLY A 350 20.58 46.85 -9.25
N GLN A 351 19.66 47.10 -10.16
CA GLN A 351 18.54 46.29 -10.62
C GLN A 351 19.05 45.06 -11.38
N GLY A 352 18.47 43.89 -11.15
CA GLY A 352 18.83 42.68 -11.91
C GLY A 352 18.09 41.43 -11.43
N ASP A 353 17.22 40.91 -12.29
CA ASP A 353 16.60 39.59 -12.22
C ASP A 353 17.63 38.50 -11.91
N LEU A 354 17.31 37.63 -10.95
CA LEU A 354 17.96 36.33 -10.78
C LEU A 354 16.91 35.28 -10.40
N ALA A 355 16.32 34.67 -11.43
CA ALA A 355 15.85 33.30 -11.32
C ALA A 355 17.08 32.40 -11.16
N MET A 356 17.25 31.79 -9.99
CA MET A 356 18.21 30.72 -9.76
C MET A 356 17.48 29.60 -9.01
N PHE A 357 16.99 28.62 -9.76
CA PHE A 357 16.62 27.31 -9.24
C PHE A 357 17.85 26.41 -9.35
N ASP A 358 18.26 25.83 -8.24
CA ASP A 358 19.28 24.78 -8.19
C ASP A 358 18.56 23.41 -8.09
N PRO A 359 18.72 22.50 -9.06
CA PRO A 359 18.11 21.18 -9.03
C PRO A 359 19.04 20.17 -8.35
N GLN A 360 19.07 20.12 -7.02
CA GLN A 360 19.75 19.05 -6.26
C GLN A 360 18.91 18.42 -5.14
N VAL A 361 17.57 18.44 -5.28
CA VAL A 361 16.70 17.63 -4.39
C VAL A 361 16.83 16.11 -4.68
N ALA A 362 17.51 15.72 -5.77
CA ALA A 362 17.76 14.32 -6.12
C ALA A 362 18.78 13.59 -5.22
N SER A 363 19.57 14.29 -4.39
CA SER A 363 20.75 13.69 -3.74
C SER A 363 20.51 13.10 -2.34
N LEU A 364 19.37 13.34 -1.67
CA LEU A 364 19.16 12.87 -0.29
C LEU A 364 18.96 11.34 -0.17
N PHE A 365 18.59 10.66 -1.25
CA PHE A 365 18.17 9.25 -1.23
C PHE A 365 19.13 8.28 -1.93
N GLU A 366 20.27 8.76 -2.47
CA GLU A 366 21.28 7.90 -3.12
C GLU A 366 22.32 7.29 -2.16
N LEU A 367 22.22 7.54 -0.85
CA LEU A 367 23.30 7.26 0.11
C LEU A 367 23.18 5.96 0.93
N TYR A 368 22.17 5.11 0.74
CA TYR A 368 22.00 3.89 1.56
C TYR A 368 21.52 2.67 0.75
N PRO A 369 22.42 1.74 0.36
CA PRO A 369 22.08 0.56 -0.43
C PRO A 369 21.72 -0.71 0.38
N GLU A 370 21.68 -0.67 1.72
CA GLU A 370 21.71 -1.89 2.56
C GLU A 370 20.58 -1.96 3.61
N SER A 371 19.34 -1.56 3.27
CA SER A 371 18.18 -1.89 4.09
C SER A 371 17.15 -2.67 3.27
N PRO A 372 16.63 -3.81 3.75
CA PRO A 372 15.56 -4.56 3.09
C PRO A 372 14.27 -3.75 2.90
N PHE A 373 14.13 -2.60 3.58
CA PHE A 373 13.04 -1.64 3.34
C PHE A 373 13.27 -0.72 2.13
N THR A 374 14.51 -0.65 1.65
CA THR A 374 14.97 0.49 0.87
C THR A 374 15.92 0.05 -0.22
N ASP A 375 15.34 -0.52 -1.27
CA ASP A 375 15.78 -0.07 -2.59
C ASP A 375 15.23 1.36 -2.79
N LEU A 376 15.93 2.35 -2.21
CA LEU A 376 15.62 3.77 -2.39
C LEU A 376 15.64 4.13 -3.88
N GLN A 377 16.46 3.46 -4.69
CA GLN A 377 16.43 3.63 -6.13
C GLN A 377 15.10 3.15 -6.72
N THR A 378 14.48 2.08 -6.22
CA THR A 378 13.13 1.65 -6.67
C THR A 378 12.00 2.58 -6.20
N ILE A 379 12.12 3.26 -5.06
CA ILE A 379 11.10 4.22 -4.57
C ILE A 379 11.19 5.58 -5.27
N PHE A 380 12.40 5.97 -5.71
CA PHE A 380 12.65 7.29 -6.31
C PHE A 380 12.97 7.27 -7.82
N ASN A 381 13.19 6.10 -8.45
CA ASN A 381 13.40 5.93 -9.90
C ASN A 381 12.32 5.10 -10.63
N ILE A 382 11.04 5.11 -10.17
CA ILE A 382 9.92 4.62 -11.02
C ILE A 382 8.75 5.57 -11.15
#